data_AF-A0A7G7BDA0-F1
#
_entry.id   AF-A0A7G7BDA0-F1
#
_cell.length_a   1.000
_cell.length_b   1.000
_cell.length_c   1.000
_cell.angle_alpha   90.00
_cell.angle_beta   90.00
_cell.angle_gamma   90.00
#
_symmetry.space_group_name_H-M   'P 1'
#
loop_
_entity.id
_entity.type
_entity.pdbx_description
1 polymer ?
#
loop_
_entity_poly.entity_id
_entity_poly.type
_entity_poly.pdbx_seq_one_letter_code
_entity_poly.pdbx_strand_id
1 'polypeptide(L)'
;MRDLREVLQAWGEDPALPGETEPYARPWVPPLTGAEQAEATVLAFAADPDADEPHWAFDASLASLVRLGHSTPPVREALARLRASDRRLSGYGDYRAFLEDEKIRERIDAVLALP
;
A
#
# COMPACT_ATOMS: atom_id res chain seq x y z
N MET A 1 -15.98 -40.81 16.45
CA MET A 1 -14.99 -39.72 16.50
C MET A 1 -15.52 -38.64 15.57
N ARG A 2 -15.88 -37.45 16.07
CA ARG A 2 -16.27 -36.33 15.18
C ARG A 2 -15.01 -35.73 14.56
N ASP A 3 -15.10 -35.36 13.29
CA ASP A 3 -14.00 -34.76 12.54
C ASP A 3 -13.76 -33.34 13.05
N LEU A 4 -12.49 -32.93 13.17
CA LEU A 4 -12.10 -31.63 13.72
C LEU A 4 -12.68 -30.46 12.92
N ARG A 5 -12.83 -30.63 11.59
CA ARG A 5 -13.48 -29.64 10.73
C ARG A 5 -14.95 -29.40 11.06
N GLU A 6 -15.69 -30.44 11.42
CA GLU A 6 -17.11 -30.30 11.77
C GLU A 6 -17.28 -29.48 13.05
N VAL A 7 -16.34 -29.58 13.99
CA VAL A 7 -16.34 -28.79 15.22
C VAL A 7 -16.04 -27.32 14.92
N LEU A 8 -15.04 -27.04 14.08
CA LEU A 8 -14.68 -25.67 13.70
C LEU A 8 -15.82 -24.97 12.94
N GLN A 9 -16.45 -25.66 11.99
CA GLN A 9 -17.62 -25.14 11.27
C GLN A 9 -18.81 -24.86 12.20
N ALA A 10 -19.06 -25.73 13.17
CA ALA A 10 -20.14 -25.54 14.14
C ALA A 10 -19.93 -24.31 15.04
N TRP A 11 -18.68 -23.84 15.17
CA TRP A 11 -18.32 -22.64 15.91
C TRP A 11 -18.18 -21.40 15.03
N GLY A 12 -18.42 -21.51 13.72
CA GLY A 12 -18.26 -20.41 12.77
C GLY A 12 -16.80 -20.02 12.52
N GLU A 13 -15.86 -20.89 12.89
CA GLU A 13 -14.44 -20.70 12.62
C GLU A 13 -14.06 -21.30 11.26
N ASP A 14 -12.99 -20.78 10.68
CA ASP A 14 -12.44 -21.29 9.43
C ASP A 14 -12.03 -22.77 9.60
N PRO A 15 -12.55 -23.69 8.77
CA PRO A 15 -12.18 -25.10 8.82
C PRO A 15 -10.76 -25.41 8.32
N ALA A 16 -9.98 -24.40 7.93
CA ALA A 16 -8.57 -24.57 7.57
C ALA A 16 -7.76 -25.12 8.77
N LEU A 17 -7.13 -26.28 8.57
CA LEU A 17 -6.33 -26.91 9.61
C LEU A 17 -4.94 -26.26 9.72
N PRO A 18 -4.26 -26.34 10.89
CA PRO A 18 -2.89 -25.86 11.02
C PRO A 18 -1.96 -26.51 9.97
N GLY A 19 -1.44 -25.71 9.04
CA GLY A 19 -0.59 -26.17 7.92
C GLY A 19 -1.30 -26.26 6.56
N GLU A 20 -2.63 -26.10 6.52
CA GLU A 20 -3.37 -25.81 5.30
C GLU A 20 -3.28 -24.31 5.06
N THR A 21 -2.18 -23.89 4.44
CA THR A 21 -2.07 -22.52 3.95
C THR A 21 -3.22 -22.26 2.99
N GLU A 22 -4.06 -21.27 3.31
CA GLU A 22 -4.79 -20.53 2.27
C GLU A 22 -3.84 -20.35 1.08
N PRO A 23 -4.26 -20.63 -0.16
CA PRO A 23 -3.39 -20.42 -1.31
C PRO A 23 -2.90 -18.98 -1.21
N TYR A 24 -1.59 -18.81 -0.99
CA TYR A 24 -0.93 -17.53 -0.76
C TYR A 24 -1.70 -16.46 -1.53
N ALA A 25 -2.35 -15.56 -0.80
CA ALA A 25 -3.00 -14.41 -1.42
C ALA A 25 -1.98 -13.87 -2.43
N ARG A 26 -2.32 -13.93 -3.72
CA ARG A 26 -1.37 -13.55 -4.78
C ARG A 26 -0.74 -12.24 -4.36
N PRO A 27 0.59 -12.03 -4.52
CA PRO A 27 1.18 -10.74 -4.23
C PRO A 27 0.32 -9.69 -4.87
N TRP A 28 -0.32 -8.85 -4.06
CA TRP A 28 -1.29 -7.90 -4.58
C TRP A 28 -0.55 -7.03 -5.61
N VAL A 29 -1.01 -7.11 -6.85
CA VAL A 29 -0.50 -6.27 -7.94
C VAL A 29 -1.44 -5.09 -8.02
N PRO A 30 -0.97 -3.87 -7.69
CA PRO A 30 -1.81 -2.70 -7.82
C PRO A 30 -2.31 -2.54 -9.26
N PRO A 31 -3.60 -2.21 -9.46
CA PRO A 31 -4.12 -1.92 -10.79
C PRO A 31 -3.30 -0.81 -11.44
N LEU A 32 -2.97 -1.00 -12.72
CA LEU A 32 -2.29 0.00 -13.54
C LEU A 32 -3.18 1.25 -13.64
N THR A 33 -2.78 2.33 -12.97
CA THR A 33 -3.35 3.66 -13.17
C THR A 33 -2.52 4.38 -14.23
N GLY A 34 -3.18 5.13 -15.12
CA GLY A 34 -2.47 6.02 -16.05
C GLY A 34 -1.66 7.06 -15.29
N ALA A 35 -0.62 7.61 -15.93
CA ALA A 35 0.29 8.58 -15.31
C ALA A 35 -0.47 9.74 -14.66
N GLU A 36 -1.38 10.40 -15.38
CA GLU A 36 -2.16 11.54 -14.86
C GLU A 36 -2.97 11.21 -13.60
N GLN A 37 -3.62 10.05 -13.56
CA GLN A 37 -4.40 9.63 -12.38
C GLN A 37 -3.47 9.30 -11.20
N ALA A 38 -2.33 8.68 -11.48
CA ALA A 38 -1.33 8.37 -10.46
C ALA A 38 -0.74 9.66 -9.87
N GLU A 39 -0.44 10.66 -10.72
CA GLU A 39 0.01 11.98 -10.28
C GLU A 39 -1.06 12.67 -9.42
N ALA A 40 -2.31 12.70 -9.88
CA ALA A 40 -3.41 13.34 -9.15
C ALA A 40 -3.57 12.74 -7.74
N THR A 41 -3.51 11.40 -7.64
CA THR A 41 -3.61 10.68 -6.37
C THR A 41 -2.42 10.99 -5.46
N VAL A 42 -1.19 11.04 -6.00
CA VAL A 42 0.00 11.40 -5.22
C VAL A 42 -0.06 12.83 -4.71
N LEU A 43 -0.51 13.77 -5.54
CA LEU A 43 -0.65 15.17 -5.17
C LEU A 43 -1.77 15.38 -4.13
N ALA A 44 -2.90 14.69 -4.27
CA ALA A 44 -3.99 14.71 -3.29
C ALA A 44 -3.52 14.18 -1.93
N PHE A 45 -2.88 13.01 -1.91
CA PHE A 45 -2.34 12.43 -0.68
C PHE A 45 -1.27 13.32 -0.03
N ALA A 46 -0.37 13.92 -0.83
CA ALA A 46 0.65 14.82 -0.29
C ALA A 46 0.08 16.14 0.25
N ALA A 47 -1.10 16.57 -0.21
CA ALA A 47 -1.80 17.74 0.30
C ALA A 47 -2.54 17.44 1.62
N ASP A 48 -3.19 16.27 1.70
CA ASP A 48 -3.91 15.81 2.89
C ASP A 48 -3.77 14.28 3.07
N PRO A 49 -2.75 13.82 3.82
CA PRO A 49 -2.53 12.39 4.05
C PRO A 49 -3.59 11.72 4.93
N ASP A 50 -4.38 12.53 5.65
CA ASP A 50 -5.44 12.07 6.56
C ASP A 50 -6.82 12.08 5.86
N ALA A 51 -6.88 12.46 4.58
CA ALA A 51 -8.09 12.38 3.79
C ALA A 51 -8.61 10.92 3.73
N ASP A 52 -9.91 10.74 3.56
CA ASP A 52 -10.58 9.42 3.43
C ASP A 52 -10.10 8.60 2.21
N GLU A 53 -9.08 9.09 1.49
CA GLU A 53 -8.50 8.42 0.35
C GLU A 53 -7.64 7.25 0.84
N PRO A 54 -7.90 6.04 0.34
CA PRO A 54 -7.27 4.87 0.92
C PRO A 54 -5.75 4.86 0.70
N HIS A 55 -4.97 4.60 1.75
CA HIS A 55 -3.49 4.47 1.68
C HIS A 55 -3.01 3.47 0.60
N TRP A 56 -3.79 2.43 0.31
CA TRP A 56 -3.46 1.48 -0.77
C TRP A 56 -3.47 2.13 -2.16
N ALA A 57 -4.27 3.17 -2.38
CA ALA A 57 -4.33 3.90 -3.65
C ALA A 57 -3.12 4.82 -3.83
N PHE A 58 -2.55 5.36 -2.74
CA PHE A 58 -1.27 6.04 -2.79
C PHE A 58 -0.12 5.07 -3.15
N ASP A 59 -0.07 3.90 -2.50
CA ASP A 59 0.96 2.87 -2.72
C ASP A 59 0.95 2.30 -4.16
N ALA A 60 -0.20 1.75 -4.60
CA ALA A 60 -0.93 2.32 -5.73
C ALA A 60 -0.16 3.05 -6.84
N SER A 61 -0.38 4.36 -6.79
CA SER A 61 0.09 5.35 -7.73
C SER A 61 1.60 5.47 -7.74
N LEU A 62 2.28 5.38 -6.59
CA LEU A 62 3.76 5.36 -6.55
C LEU A 62 4.32 4.22 -7.40
N ALA A 63 3.79 3.00 -7.23
CA ALA A 63 4.22 1.85 -8.03
C ALA A 63 3.95 2.05 -9.53
N SER A 64 2.83 2.69 -9.89
CA SER A 64 2.52 3.01 -11.28
C SER A 64 3.48 4.04 -11.87
N LEU A 65 3.81 5.10 -11.14
CA LEU A 65 4.79 6.11 -11.58
C LEU A 65 6.18 5.52 -11.80
N VAL A 66 6.69 4.70 -10.87
CA VAL A 66 7.97 3.97 -11.04
C VAL A 66 7.94 3.09 -12.28
N ARG A 67 6.89 2.29 -12.44
CA ARG A 67 6.75 1.36 -13.57
C ARG A 67 6.64 2.08 -14.92
N LEU A 68 6.00 3.24 -14.96
CA LEU A 68 5.87 4.07 -16.15
C LEU A 68 7.13 4.93 -16.41
N GLY A 69 8.06 4.98 -15.45
CA GLY A 69 9.20 5.90 -15.50
C GLY A 69 8.75 7.37 -15.55
N HIS A 70 7.62 7.67 -14.92
CA HIS A 70 6.95 8.96 -15.04
C HIS A 70 7.04 9.74 -13.74
N SER A 71 7.54 10.97 -13.81
CA SER A 71 7.65 11.86 -12.66
C SER A 71 7.68 13.31 -13.11
N THR A 72 6.65 14.08 -12.76
CA THR A 72 6.57 15.51 -13.08
C THR A 72 7.17 16.37 -11.97
N PRO A 73 7.62 17.61 -12.26
CA PRO A 73 8.17 18.50 -11.23
C PRO A 73 7.25 18.72 -10.01
N PRO A 74 5.93 18.93 -10.16
CA PRO A 74 5.02 19.06 -9.01
C PRO A 74 4.99 17.82 -8.13
N VAL A 75 4.97 16.63 -8.73
CA VAL A 75 5.00 15.36 -7.99
C VAL A 75 6.31 15.21 -7.23
N ARG A 76 7.46 15.49 -7.87
CA ARG A 76 8.77 15.41 -7.20
C ARG A 76 8.84 16.36 -6.00
N GLU A 77 8.35 17.59 -6.15
CA GLU A 77 8.35 18.56 -5.07
C GLU A 77 7.47 18.12 -3.90
N ALA A 78 6.25 17.64 -4.20
CA ALA A 78 5.32 17.14 -3.20
C ALA A 78 5.90 15.93 -2.44
N LEU A 79 6.47 14.97 -3.18
CA LEU A 79 7.11 13.78 -2.62
C LEU A 79 8.36 14.11 -1.81
N ALA A 80 9.19 15.06 -2.24
CA ALA A 80 10.34 15.52 -1.47
C ALA A 80 9.93 16.17 -0.15
N ARG A 81 8.86 16.98 -0.16
CA ARG A 81 8.28 17.56 1.06
C ARG A 81 7.73 16.47 1.99
N LEU A 82 7.01 15.50 1.45
CA LEU A 82 6.47 14.37 2.21
C LEU A 82 7.60 13.53 2.82
N ARG A 83 8.65 13.24 2.06
CA ARG A 83 9.83 12.48 2.48
C ARG A 83 10.62 13.15 3.61
N ALA A 84 10.69 14.48 3.60
CA ALA A 84 11.33 15.27 4.63
C ALA A 84 10.46 15.45 5.89
N SER A 85 9.17 15.13 5.80
CA SER A 85 8.28 15.18 6.95
C SER A 85 8.46 13.94 7.82
N ASP A 86 8.51 14.11 9.14
CA ASP A 86 8.54 13.01 10.12
C ASP A 86 7.12 12.47 10.42
N ARG A 87 6.24 12.54 9.40
CA ARG A 87 4.84 12.12 9.53
C ARG A 87 4.70 10.62 9.25
N ARG A 88 3.70 10.02 9.88
CA ARG A 88 3.25 8.65 9.60
C ARG A 88 2.57 8.64 8.23
N LEU A 89 2.89 7.65 7.40
CA LEU A 89 2.35 7.51 6.04
C LEU A 89 1.38 6.31 5.92
N SER A 90 1.50 5.37 6.85
CA SER A 90 0.63 4.22 6.99
C SER A 90 -0.65 4.58 7.73
N GLY A 91 -1.77 4.03 7.24
CA GLY A 91 -3.06 4.09 7.90
C GLY A 91 -3.23 3.09 9.05
N TYR A 92 -2.27 2.17 9.26
CA TYR A 92 -2.36 1.24 10.38
C TYR A 92 -2.05 1.95 11.70
N GLY A 93 -2.78 1.58 12.76
CA GLY A 93 -2.49 2.02 14.13
C GLY A 93 -1.45 1.17 14.86
N ASP A 94 -1.18 -0.04 14.38
CA ASP A 94 -0.34 -1.05 15.04
C ASP A 94 1.09 -1.14 14.48
N TYR A 95 1.83 -2.17 14.87
CA TYR A 95 3.23 -2.38 14.48
C TYR A 95 3.44 -2.46 12.96
N ARG A 96 2.41 -2.86 12.19
CA ARG A 96 2.48 -2.95 10.72
C ARG A 96 2.74 -1.59 10.09
N ALA A 97 2.36 -0.52 10.78
CA ALA A 97 2.58 0.82 10.31
C ALA A 97 4.05 1.18 10.12
N PHE A 98 4.93 0.68 10.99
CA PHE A 98 6.38 0.93 10.84
C PHE A 98 6.92 0.28 9.57
N LEU A 99 6.52 -0.97 9.29
CA LEU A 99 6.96 -1.69 8.08
C LEU A 99 6.37 -1.07 6.82
N GLU A 100 5.12 -0.63 6.87
CA GLU A 100 4.46 0.00 5.72
C GLU A 100 5.03 1.40 5.46
N ASP A 101 5.29 2.20 6.50
CA ASP A 101 5.95 3.50 6.39
C ASP A 101 7.30 3.39 5.67
N GLU A 102 8.16 2.45 6.10
CA GLU A 102 9.48 2.25 5.49
C GLU A 102 9.33 1.85 4.02
N LYS A 103 8.41 0.92 3.71
CA LYS A 103 8.13 0.52 2.32
C LYS A 103 7.63 1.68 1.47
N ILE A 104 6.76 2.54 2.02
CA ILE A 104 6.29 3.73 1.31
C ILE A 104 7.45 4.70 1.07
N ARG A 105 8.31 4.94 2.07
CA ARG A 105 9.49 5.81 1.93
C ARG A 105 10.45 5.32 0.85
N GLU A 106 10.71 4.01 0.79
CA GLU A 106 11.51 3.40 -0.29
C GLU A 106 10.91 3.65 -1.68
N ARG A 107 9.58 3.57 -1.81
CA ARG A 107 8.88 3.84 -3.09
C ARG A 107 8.92 5.31 -3.46
N ILE A 108 8.79 6.20 -2.49
CA ILE A 108 8.97 7.64 -2.71
C ILE A 108 10.39 7.90 -3.24
N ASP A 109 11.40 7.32 -2.59
CA ASP A 109 12.80 7.46 -3.01
C ASP A 109 13.00 6.92 -4.44
N ALA A 110 12.33 5.82 -4.82
CA ALA A 110 12.34 5.28 -6.17
C ALA A 110 11.71 6.22 -7.22
N VAL A 111 10.60 6.88 -6.91
CA VAL A 111 9.98 7.88 -7.81
C VAL A 111 10.89 9.10 -7.94
N LEU A 112 11.50 9.57 -6.84
CA LEU A 112 12.38 10.74 -6.85
C LEU A 112 13.68 10.52 -7.63
N ALA A 113 14.12 9.26 -7.76
CA ALA A 113 15.26 8.83 -8.55
C ALA A 113 14.98 8.69 -10.07
N LEU A 114 13.72 8.87 -10.50
CA LEU A 114 13.39 8.91 -11.93
C LEU A 114 13.98 10.16 -12.61
N PRO A 115 14.35 10.05 -13.90
CA PRO A 115 14.93 11.14 -14.68
C PRO A 115 13.97 12.31 -14.92
#